data_AF-A0A9W8KWM2-F1
#
_entry.id   AF-A0A9W8KWM2-F1
#
_cell.length_a   1.000
_cell.length_b   1.000
_cell.length_c   1.000
_cell.angle_alpha   90.00
_cell.angle_beta   90.00
_cell.angle_gamma   90.00
#
_symmetry.space_group_name_H-M   'P 1'
#
loop_
_entity.id
_entity.type
_entity.pdbx_description
1 polymer ?
#
loop_
_entity_poly.entity_id
_entity_poly.type
_entity_poly.pdbx_seq_one_letter_code
_entity_poly.pdbx_strand_id
1 'polypeptide(L)'
;MDQQCVICKSATYFEHDMLIRSIRKQFWQMVPMRLFVWGNWETAGTEQEENIELLACTRIQGDVMKTIIFHENTIAHSPSNRYIVLFLKNYIAKIETIPEYELDDEMVEFYISLAATTKMSFLEGGLCYKTYTLDKEQYTRIVLQEEQLTISQGTTGLQTWEASLYLSDFFVEHPDIIRGQNVIELGSGCGLAGFTCAAMGAASILCTDINSNVLRMLRKNKDLNPAFKDRVQIADMDWEDTQECARLAKDANVVIGADITYDPTIVPVLVEALKTIVVSSQQVAYITAPLRNVETFELFLQLVVVIAVFLS
;
A
#
# COMPACT_ATOMS: atom_id res chain seq x y z
N MET A 1 -9.47 20.51 -27.46
CA MET A 1 -10.47 20.99 -26.50
C MET A 1 -11.20 19.76 -26.02
N ASP A 2 -11.16 19.51 -24.73
CA ASP A 2 -11.91 18.39 -24.18
C ASP A 2 -13.41 18.72 -24.21
N GLN A 3 -14.22 17.71 -24.49
CA GLN A 3 -15.66 17.89 -24.67
C GLN A 3 -16.37 17.82 -23.32
N GLN A 4 -17.40 18.67 -23.15
CA GLN A 4 -18.30 18.53 -22.02
C GLN A 4 -19.06 17.21 -22.12
N CYS A 5 -19.25 16.56 -20.97
CA CYS A 5 -20.07 15.38 -20.88
C CYS A 5 -21.50 15.72 -21.30
N VAL A 6 -22.04 14.99 -22.28
CA VAL A 6 -23.40 15.20 -22.77
C VAL A 6 -24.48 14.91 -21.73
N ILE A 7 -24.15 14.15 -20.68
CA ILE A 7 -25.07 13.75 -19.61
C ILE A 7 -25.16 14.85 -18.55
N CYS A 8 -24.08 15.12 -17.81
CA CYS A 8 -24.12 16.11 -16.73
C CYS A 8 -23.95 17.55 -17.21
N LYS A 9 -23.28 17.79 -18.35
CA LYS A 9 -22.95 19.12 -18.92
C LYS A 9 -22.16 20.06 -17.99
N SER A 10 -21.88 19.64 -16.76
CA SER A 10 -21.19 20.41 -15.71
C SER A 10 -19.69 20.17 -15.70
N ALA A 11 -19.21 19.08 -16.30
CA ALA A 11 -17.80 18.74 -16.40
C ALA A 11 -17.43 18.16 -17.77
N THR A 12 -16.14 18.19 -18.03
CA THR A 12 -15.46 17.62 -19.18
C THR A 12 -15.18 16.12 -19.01
N TYR A 13 -14.96 15.40 -20.11
CA TYR A 13 -14.63 13.97 -20.03
C TYR A 13 -13.30 13.71 -19.29
N PHE A 14 -12.37 14.65 -19.33
CA PHE A 14 -11.11 14.62 -18.61
C PHE A 14 -11.34 14.67 -17.09
N GLU A 15 -12.20 15.56 -16.61
CA GLU A 15 -12.56 15.62 -15.18
C GLU A 15 -13.22 14.31 -14.71
N HIS A 16 -14.07 13.72 -15.55
CA HIS A 16 -14.65 12.40 -15.29
C HIS A 16 -13.58 11.30 -15.18
N ASP A 17 -12.65 11.26 -16.12
CA ASP A 17 -11.57 10.28 -16.13
C ASP A 17 -10.64 10.45 -14.92
N MET A 18 -10.36 11.69 -14.50
CA MET A 18 -9.56 11.95 -13.30
C MET A 18 -10.26 11.49 -12.03
N LEU A 19 -11.56 11.78 -11.90
CA LEU A 19 -12.38 11.32 -10.77
C LEU A 19 -12.39 9.79 -10.68
N ILE A 20 -12.70 9.09 -11.78
CA ILE A 20 -12.71 7.63 -11.83
C ILE A 20 -11.35 7.04 -11.49
N ARG A 21 -10.26 7.61 -12.02
CA ARG A 21 -8.88 7.19 -11.67
C ARG A 21 -8.60 7.36 -10.18
N SER A 22 -9.01 8.47 -9.58
CA SER A 22 -8.85 8.72 -8.15
C SER A 22 -9.63 7.71 -7.31
N ILE A 23 -10.94 7.52 -7.59
CA ILE A 23 -11.79 6.57 -6.87
C ILE A 23 -11.22 5.15 -7.00
N ARG A 24 -10.82 4.75 -8.20
CA ARG A 24 -10.26 3.41 -8.46
C ARG A 24 -8.97 3.16 -7.68
N LYS A 25 -8.05 4.13 -7.67
CA LYS A 25 -6.81 4.04 -6.90
C LYS A 25 -7.11 3.84 -5.41
N GLN A 26 -7.99 4.67 -4.84
CA GLN A 26 -8.33 4.60 -3.42
C GLN A 26 -9.08 3.31 -3.05
N PHE A 27 -10.01 2.87 -3.89
CA PHE A 27 -10.79 1.65 -3.70
C PHE A 27 -9.89 0.42 -3.68
N TRP A 28 -8.99 0.30 -4.65
CA TRP A 28 -8.07 -0.83 -4.74
C TRP A 28 -7.04 -0.88 -3.62
N GLN A 29 -6.63 0.27 -3.09
CA GLN A 29 -5.78 0.35 -1.89
C GLN A 29 -6.54 0.15 -0.59
N MET A 30 -7.86 0.00 -0.67
CA MET A 30 -8.76 -0.08 0.47
C MET A 30 -8.60 1.10 1.45
N VAL A 31 -8.47 2.32 0.91
CA VAL A 31 -8.39 3.55 1.72
C VAL A 31 -9.59 3.60 2.68
N PRO A 32 -9.37 3.81 4.00
CA PRO A 32 -10.47 3.87 4.97
C PRO A 32 -11.53 4.90 4.55
N MET A 33 -12.82 4.55 4.63
CA MET A 33 -13.92 5.42 4.14
C MET A 33 -13.89 6.85 4.71
N ARG A 34 -13.40 7.02 5.94
CA ARG A 34 -13.23 8.35 6.59
C ARG A 34 -12.14 9.23 5.95
N LEU A 35 -11.21 8.62 5.22
CA LEU A 35 -10.11 9.26 4.50
C LEU A 35 -10.31 9.21 2.98
N PHE A 36 -11.43 8.64 2.52
CA PHE A 36 -11.71 8.48 1.10
C PHE A 36 -12.14 9.83 0.52
N VAL A 37 -11.43 10.28 -0.52
CA VAL A 37 -11.66 11.54 -1.20
C VAL A 37 -12.62 11.31 -2.37
N TRP A 38 -13.82 11.86 -2.29
CA TRP A 38 -14.89 11.59 -3.27
C TRP A 38 -14.96 12.62 -4.40
N GLY A 39 -14.48 13.85 -4.20
CA GLY A 39 -14.69 14.95 -5.16
C GLY A 39 -13.52 15.91 -5.34
N ASN A 40 -12.37 15.70 -4.69
CA ASN A 40 -11.17 16.51 -4.89
C ASN A 40 -10.01 15.64 -5.41
N TRP A 41 -9.90 15.50 -6.73
CA TRP A 41 -8.93 14.59 -7.37
C TRP A 41 -7.59 15.25 -7.72
N GLU A 42 -7.50 16.59 -7.68
CA GLU A 42 -6.26 17.33 -7.96
C GLU A 42 -5.46 17.65 -6.70
N THR A 43 -6.10 17.75 -5.52
CA THR A 43 -5.43 18.10 -4.27
C THR A 43 -5.96 17.30 -3.09
N ALA A 44 -5.43 16.09 -2.88
CA ALA A 44 -5.57 15.44 -1.58
C ALA A 44 -4.96 16.37 -0.51
N GLY A 45 -5.80 17.09 0.26
CA GLY A 45 -5.35 17.90 1.41
C GLY A 45 -5.52 19.42 1.35
N THR A 46 -6.23 20.00 0.37
CA THR A 46 -6.67 21.41 0.46
C THR A 46 -8.16 21.51 0.79
N GLU A 47 -8.55 22.51 1.60
CA GLU A 47 -9.93 22.81 2.02
C GLU A 47 -10.82 23.33 0.85
N GLN A 48 -10.68 22.76 -0.35
CA GLN A 48 -11.62 23.00 -1.44
C GLN A 48 -12.85 22.10 -1.26
N GLU A 49 -14.04 22.67 -1.46
CA GLU A 49 -15.31 21.94 -1.43
C GLU A 49 -15.22 20.69 -2.32
N GLU A 50 -15.53 19.52 -1.78
CA GLU A 50 -15.57 18.29 -2.56
C GLU A 50 -16.59 18.46 -3.69
N ASN A 51 -16.16 18.39 -4.96
CA ASN A 51 -17.08 18.37 -6.10
C ASN A 51 -17.72 16.97 -6.21
N ILE A 52 -18.68 16.72 -5.32
CA ILE A 52 -19.43 15.46 -5.27
C ILE A 52 -20.54 15.39 -6.31
N GLU A 53 -20.89 16.50 -6.97
CA GLU A 53 -21.97 16.54 -7.97
C GLU A 53 -21.73 15.54 -9.11
N LEU A 54 -20.48 15.33 -9.49
CA LEU A 54 -20.11 14.36 -10.53
C LEU A 54 -20.45 12.91 -10.17
N LEU A 55 -20.53 12.57 -8.88
CA LEU A 55 -20.90 11.22 -8.44
C LEU A 55 -22.32 10.85 -8.87
N ALA A 56 -23.24 11.83 -8.92
CA ALA A 56 -24.61 11.63 -9.37
C ALA A 56 -24.73 11.44 -10.89
N CYS A 57 -23.69 11.75 -11.67
CA CYS A 57 -23.73 11.52 -13.12
C CYS A 57 -23.85 10.01 -13.42
N THR A 58 -24.90 9.59 -14.12
CA THR A 58 -25.15 8.17 -14.46
C THR A 58 -23.99 7.51 -15.23
N ARG A 59 -23.24 8.27 -16.03
CA ARG A 59 -21.98 7.78 -16.62
C ARG A 59 -20.93 7.45 -15.56
N ILE A 60 -20.72 8.31 -14.57
CA ILE A 60 -19.74 8.07 -13.50
C ILE A 60 -20.16 6.86 -12.68
N GLN A 61 -21.46 6.73 -12.35
CA GLN A 61 -21.98 5.55 -11.67
C GLN A 61 -21.72 4.26 -12.47
N GLY A 62 -22.02 4.26 -13.77
CA GLY A 62 -21.70 3.14 -14.66
C GLY A 62 -20.20 2.84 -14.78
N ASP A 63 -19.35 3.88 -14.83
CA ASP A 63 -17.90 3.73 -14.87
C ASP A 63 -17.35 3.18 -13.54
N VAL A 64 -17.92 3.55 -12.38
CA VAL A 64 -17.60 2.93 -11.08
C VAL A 64 -17.93 1.45 -11.10
N MET A 65 -19.14 1.08 -11.53
CA MET A 65 -19.55 -0.32 -11.60
C MET A 65 -18.66 -1.12 -12.55
N LYS A 66 -18.45 -0.62 -13.77
CA LYS A 66 -17.72 -1.34 -14.82
C LYS A 66 -16.20 -1.38 -14.61
N THR A 67 -15.60 -0.26 -14.23
CA THR A 67 -14.14 -0.09 -14.22
C THR A 67 -13.50 -0.20 -12.85
N ILE A 68 -14.30 -0.35 -11.79
CA ILE A 68 -13.84 -0.52 -10.41
C ILE A 68 -14.44 -1.79 -9.80
N ILE A 69 -15.76 -1.90 -9.70
CA ILE A 69 -16.42 -3.04 -9.03
C ILE A 69 -16.28 -4.34 -9.84
N PHE A 70 -16.61 -4.30 -11.13
CA PHE A 70 -16.56 -5.44 -12.05
C PHE A 70 -15.31 -5.47 -12.91
N HIS A 71 -14.29 -4.69 -12.55
CA HIS A 71 -13.00 -4.74 -13.23
C HIS A 71 -12.34 -6.11 -13.05
N GLU A 72 -11.66 -6.62 -14.08
CA GLU A 72 -10.98 -7.92 -14.07
C GLU A 72 -10.07 -8.12 -12.85
N ASN A 73 -9.28 -7.09 -12.51
CA ASN A 73 -8.43 -7.08 -11.31
C ASN A 73 -9.23 -7.22 -10.01
N THR A 74 -10.38 -6.56 -9.88
CA THR A 74 -11.23 -6.69 -8.68
C THR A 74 -11.84 -8.08 -8.60
N ILE A 75 -12.21 -8.67 -9.73
CA ILE A 75 -12.74 -10.04 -9.78
C ILE A 75 -11.64 -11.06 -9.39
N ALA A 76 -10.41 -10.89 -9.89
CA ALA A 76 -9.30 -11.80 -9.60
C ALA A 76 -8.68 -11.59 -8.20
N HIS A 77 -8.62 -10.33 -7.77
CA HIS A 77 -7.90 -9.86 -6.58
C HIS A 77 -8.77 -8.86 -5.83
N SER A 78 -9.87 -9.37 -5.28
CA SER A 78 -10.91 -8.54 -4.68
C SER A 78 -10.49 -7.93 -3.33
N PRO A 79 -10.79 -6.65 -3.09
CA PRO A 79 -11.00 -6.13 -1.74
C PRO A 79 -12.02 -6.97 -0.98
N SER A 80 -12.03 -6.89 0.36
CA SER A 80 -13.00 -7.66 1.12
C SER A 80 -14.43 -7.20 0.82
N ASN A 81 -15.38 -8.14 0.78
CA ASN A 81 -16.80 -7.80 0.54
C ASN A 81 -17.30 -6.73 1.51
N ARG A 82 -16.85 -6.77 2.77
CA ARG A 82 -17.13 -5.74 3.77
C ARG A 82 -16.70 -4.35 3.32
N TYR A 83 -15.51 -4.23 2.75
CA TYR A 83 -15.02 -2.96 2.22
C TYR A 83 -15.85 -2.50 1.02
N ILE A 84 -16.20 -3.40 0.10
CA ILE A 84 -17.04 -3.08 -1.08
C ILE A 84 -18.43 -2.59 -0.65
N VAL A 85 -19.05 -3.24 0.33
CA VAL A 85 -20.34 -2.81 0.91
C VAL A 85 -20.20 -1.41 1.53
N LEU A 86 -19.14 -1.16 2.30
CA LEU A 86 -18.90 0.15 2.89
C LEU A 86 -18.64 1.23 1.83
N PHE A 87 -17.90 0.90 0.77
CA PHE A 87 -17.67 1.79 -0.37
C PHE A 87 -18.98 2.19 -1.03
N LEU A 88 -19.79 1.23 -1.46
CA LEU A 88 -21.07 1.49 -2.12
C LEU A 88 -22.04 2.24 -1.20
N LYS A 89 -22.11 1.87 0.08
CA LYS A 89 -22.92 2.58 1.07
C LYS A 89 -22.53 4.06 1.18
N ASN A 90 -21.23 4.37 1.24
CA ASN A 90 -20.78 5.76 1.35
C ASN A 90 -20.95 6.53 0.03
N TYR A 91 -20.71 5.87 -1.11
CA TYR A 91 -20.93 6.47 -2.44
C TYR A 91 -22.41 6.83 -2.65
N ILE A 92 -23.33 5.91 -2.38
CA ILE A 92 -24.78 6.13 -2.44
C ILE A 92 -25.19 7.25 -1.47
N ALA A 93 -24.72 7.21 -0.22
CA ALA A 93 -25.05 8.24 0.77
C ALA A 93 -24.57 9.63 0.35
N LYS A 94 -23.45 9.76 -0.39
CA LYS A 94 -23.01 11.03 -0.95
C LYS A 94 -23.94 11.50 -2.07
N ILE A 95 -24.36 10.60 -2.97
CA ILE A 95 -25.30 10.94 -4.04
C ILE A 95 -26.65 11.41 -3.48
N GLU A 96 -27.15 10.77 -2.42
CA GLU A 96 -28.41 11.14 -1.76
C GLU A 96 -28.42 12.56 -1.18
N THR A 97 -27.25 13.18 -0.98
CA THR A 97 -27.17 14.59 -0.53
C THR A 97 -27.34 15.61 -1.65
N ILE A 98 -27.29 15.18 -2.91
CA ILE A 98 -27.36 16.05 -4.08
C ILE A 98 -28.84 16.27 -4.46
N PRO A 99 -29.28 17.52 -4.72
CA PRO A 99 -30.64 17.78 -5.21
C PRO A 99 -30.91 17.08 -6.54
N GLU A 100 -32.13 16.55 -6.73
CA GLU A 100 -32.55 15.90 -7.98
C GLU A 100 -31.63 14.76 -8.43
N TYR A 101 -31.06 14.01 -7.47
CA TYR A 101 -30.20 12.87 -7.78
C TYR A 101 -30.94 11.72 -8.47
N GLU A 102 -30.18 10.94 -9.25
CA GLU A 102 -30.59 9.66 -9.80
C GLU A 102 -29.56 8.60 -9.37
N LEU A 103 -30.02 7.43 -8.94
CA LEU A 103 -29.16 6.29 -8.63
C LEU A 103 -29.27 5.25 -9.74
N ASP A 104 -28.13 4.69 -10.13
CA ASP A 104 -28.06 3.59 -11.07
C ASP A 104 -28.66 2.30 -10.45
N ASP A 105 -29.65 1.72 -11.13
CA ASP A 105 -30.38 0.54 -10.63
C ASP A 105 -29.45 -0.66 -10.40
N GLU A 106 -28.47 -0.89 -11.30
CA GLU A 106 -27.50 -2.00 -11.19
C GLU A 106 -26.63 -1.83 -9.94
N MET A 107 -26.19 -0.61 -9.64
CA MET A 107 -25.45 -0.30 -8.42
C MET A 107 -26.26 -0.60 -7.15
N VAL A 108 -27.52 -0.19 -7.10
CA VAL A 108 -28.40 -0.40 -5.94
C VAL A 108 -28.69 -1.88 -5.74
N GLU A 109 -29.03 -2.60 -6.81
CA GLU A 109 -29.29 -4.05 -6.77
C GLU A 109 -28.06 -4.82 -6.29
N PHE A 110 -26.88 -4.50 -6.84
CA PHE A 110 -25.62 -5.12 -6.44
C PHE A 110 -25.29 -4.84 -4.97
N TYR A 111 -25.42 -3.58 -4.52
CA TYR A 111 -25.20 -3.21 -3.13
C TYR A 111 -26.10 -3.99 -2.17
N ILE A 112 -27.41 -4.05 -2.44
CA ILE A 112 -28.38 -4.77 -1.59
C ILE A 112 -28.03 -6.25 -1.51
N SER A 113 -27.76 -6.88 -2.65
CA SER A 113 -27.41 -8.30 -2.74
C SER A 113 -26.12 -8.62 -1.96
N LEU A 114 -25.08 -7.80 -2.15
CA LEU A 114 -23.80 -7.98 -1.47
C LEU A 114 -23.93 -7.71 0.04
N ALA A 115 -24.64 -6.66 0.44
CA ALA A 115 -24.86 -6.33 1.84
C ALA A 115 -25.63 -7.42 2.59
N ALA A 116 -26.62 -8.05 1.94
CA ALA A 116 -27.41 -9.13 2.52
C ALA A 116 -26.60 -10.41 2.79
N THR A 117 -25.51 -10.62 2.04
CA THR A 117 -24.65 -11.82 2.14
C THR A 117 -23.32 -11.55 2.86
N THR A 118 -22.99 -10.29 3.11
CA THR A 118 -21.73 -9.88 3.73
C THR A 118 -21.87 -9.78 5.24
N LYS A 119 -21.00 -10.49 5.95
CA LYS A 119 -20.89 -10.32 7.40
C LYS A 119 -20.15 -9.03 7.73
N MET A 120 -20.75 -8.21 8.59
CA MET A 120 -20.25 -6.88 8.95
C MET A 120 -19.43 -6.85 10.25
N SER A 121 -19.12 -8.00 10.86
CA SER A 121 -18.37 -8.07 12.11
C SER A 121 -16.92 -7.60 11.95
N PHE A 122 -16.44 -6.74 12.84
CA PHE A 122 -15.04 -6.30 12.87
C PHE A 122 -14.08 -7.36 13.45
N LEU A 123 -14.63 -8.39 14.08
CA LEU A 123 -13.84 -9.47 14.71
C LEU A 123 -13.61 -10.65 13.76
N GLU A 124 -14.27 -10.67 12.60
CA GLU A 124 -14.03 -11.68 11.58
C GLU A 124 -12.85 -11.25 10.71
N GLY A 125 -11.76 -12.04 10.77
CA GLY A 125 -10.62 -11.89 9.90
C GLY A 125 -10.82 -12.56 8.54
N GLY A 126 -9.71 -12.81 7.87
CA GLY A 126 -9.70 -13.45 6.56
C GLY A 126 -8.92 -12.63 5.55
N LEU A 127 -8.57 -13.30 4.47
CA LEU A 127 -7.72 -12.75 3.44
C LEU A 127 -8.52 -11.85 2.50
N CYS A 128 -7.89 -10.75 2.11
CA CYS A 128 -8.36 -9.87 1.05
C CYS A 128 -7.17 -9.45 0.19
N TYR A 129 -7.44 -8.75 -0.90
CA TYR A 129 -6.41 -8.23 -1.77
C TYR A 129 -6.44 -6.70 -1.77
N LYS A 130 -5.26 -6.11 -1.73
CA LYS A 130 -5.05 -4.69 -2.03
C LYS A 130 -4.19 -4.56 -3.27
N THR A 131 -4.54 -3.60 -4.11
CA THR A 131 -3.77 -3.27 -5.31
C THR A 131 -3.26 -1.84 -5.21
N TYR A 132 -1.95 -1.69 -5.18
CA TYR A 132 -1.25 -0.40 -5.11
C TYR A 132 -0.81 0.00 -6.52
N THR A 133 -1.11 1.24 -6.93
CA THR A 133 -0.74 1.79 -8.24
C THR A 133 0.45 2.71 -8.05
N LEU A 134 1.51 2.50 -8.84
CA LEU A 134 2.80 3.19 -8.68
C LEU A 134 3.01 4.34 -9.67
N ASP A 135 2.22 4.41 -10.73
CA ASP A 135 2.29 5.44 -11.77
C ASP A 135 0.94 6.16 -11.92
N LYS A 136 0.98 7.36 -12.52
CA LYS A 136 -0.22 8.20 -12.70
C LYS A 136 -1.23 7.55 -13.64
N GLU A 137 -0.74 6.76 -14.59
CA GLU A 137 -1.51 6.02 -15.57
C GLU A 137 -2.08 4.72 -15.01
N GLN A 138 -1.62 4.29 -13.82
CA GLN A 138 -2.04 3.08 -13.11
C GLN A 138 -1.76 1.78 -13.88
N TYR A 139 -0.69 1.74 -14.67
CA TYR A 139 -0.24 0.54 -15.39
C TYR A 139 0.66 -0.34 -14.53
N THR A 140 1.50 0.26 -13.71
CA THR A 140 2.40 -0.41 -12.79
C THR A 140 1.67 -0.62 -11.46
N ARG A 141 1.42 -1.88 -11.14
CA ARG A 141 0.63 -2.28 -9.97
C ARG A 141 1.38 -3.28 -9.13
N ILE A 142 1.15 -3.22 -7.82
CA ILE A 142 1.52 -4.26 -6.87
C ILE A 142 0.23 -4.82 -6.28
N VAL A 143 -0.01 -6.11 -6.47
CA VAL A 143 -1.13 -6.82 -5.86
C VAL A 143 -0.62 -7.60 -4.64
N LEU A 144 -1.19 -7.34 -3.48
CA LEU A 144 -0.85 -8.04 -2.23
C LEU A 144 -2.09 -8.71 -1.65
N GLN A 145 -1.95 -9.97 -1.26
CA GLN A 145 -2.85 -10.63 -0.33
C GLN A 145 -2.48 -10.19 1.10
N GLU A 146 -3.49 -9.81 1.88
CA GLU A 146 -3.35 -9.32 3.26
C GLU A 146 -4.44 -9.92 4.16
N GLU A 147 -4.14 -10.09 5.46
CA GLU A 147 -5.13 -10.36 6.49
C GLU A 147 -5.90 -9.08 6.87
N GLN A 148 -7.20 -9.24 7.14
CA GLN A 148 -8.04 -8.11 7.56
C GLN A 148 -7.87 -7.71 9.04
N LEU A 149 -7.30 -8.59 9.87
CA LEU A 149 -7.04 -8.31 11.28
C LEU A 149 -5.61 -7.83 11.46
N THR A 150 -5.45 -6.75 12.22
CA THR A 150 -4.16 -6.12 12.52
C THR A 150 -3.18 -7.07 13.23
N ILE A 151 -3.68 -7.93 14.11
CA ILE A 151 -2.90 -9.02 14.71
C ILE A 151 -3.57 -10.32 14.28
N SER A 152 -2.84 -11.13 13.53
CA SER A 152 -3.29 -12.44 13.07
C SER A 152 -2.15 -13.43 13.18
N GLN A 153 -2.44 -14.65 13.64
CA GLN A 153 -1.44 -15.71 13.79
C GLN A 153 -0.21 -15.30 14.62
N GLY A 154 -0.41 -14.43 15.62
CA GLY A 154 0.64 -13.96 16.52
C GLY A 154 1.63 -12.95 15.92
N THR A 155 1.30 -12.33 14.79
CA THR A 155 2.14 -11.32 14.12
C THR A 155 1.33 -10.15 13.58
N THR A 156 2.00 -9.02 13.37
CA THR A 156 1.49 -7.82 12.69
C THR A 156 1.92 -7.74 11.23
N GLY A 157 2.81 -8.63 10.76
CA GLY A 157 3.39 -8.59 9.41
C GLY A 157 2.49 -9.14 8.30
N LEU A 158 1.23 -9.49 8.60
CA LEU A 158 0.26 -10.00 7.63
C LEU A 158 -0.61 -8.89 6.99
N GLN A 159 -0.33 -7.63 7.29
CA GLN A 159 -0.99 -6.48 6.70
C GLN A 159 0.05 -5.41 6.32
N THR A 160 -0.23 -4.63 5.29
CA THR A 160 0.59 -3.46 4.96
C THR A 160 0.34 -2.34 5.97
N TRP A 161 1.43 -1.72 6.42
CA TRP A 161 1.45 -0.59 7.36
C TRP A 161 1.75 0.73 6.67
N GLU A 162 1.30 1.84 7.28
CA GLU A 162 1.42 3.20 6.73
C GLU A 162 2.87 3.57 6.37
N ALA A 163 3.85 3.19 7.18
CA ALA A 163 5.26 3.48 6.88
C ALA A 163 5.73 2.86 5.55
N SER A 164 5.20 1.68 5.21
CA SER A 164 5.52 1.02 3.94
C SER A 164 4.93 1.78 2.76
N LEU A 165 3.75 2.39 2.91
CA LEU A 165 3.17 3.28 1.90
C LEU A 165 4.07 4.50 1.67
N TYR A 166 4.52 5.16 2.74
CA TYR A 166 5.41 6.32 2.64
C TYR A 166 6.75 5.96 1.98
N LEU A 167 7.35 4.82 2.35
CA LEU A 167 8.60 4.38 1.76
C LEU A 167 8.43 4.02 0.28
N SER A 168 7.32 3.38 -0.08
CA SER A 168 6.97 3.10 -1.47
C SER A 168 6.80 4.37 -2.29
N ASP A 169 6.02 5.34 -1.79
CA ASP A 169 5.82 6.62 -2.47
C ASP A 169 7.15 7.37 -2.66
N PHE A 170 8.04 7.35 -1.66
CA PHE A 170 9.38 7.92 -1.77
C PHE A 170 10.19 7.31 -2.93
N PHE A 171 10.18 5.98 -3.11
CA PHE A 171 10.89 5.34 -4.22
C PHE A 171 10.23 5.52 -5.58
N VAL A 172 8.90 5.70 -5.61
CA VAL A 172 8.16 6.08 -6.81
C VAL A 172 8.52 7.50 -7.26
N GLU A 173 8.67 8.43 -6.31
CA GLU A 173 9.07 9.82 -6.59
C GLU A 173 10.56 9.95 -6.93
N HIS A 174 11.39 9.02 -6.42
CA HIS A 174 12.84 9.02 -6.60
C HIS A 174 13.38 7.68 -7.14
N PRO A 175 12.93 7.22 -8.32
CA PRO A 175 13.29 5.88 -8.82
C PRO A 175 14.78 5.75 -9.14
N ASP A 176 15.48 6.88 -9.39
CA ASP A 176 16.92 6.91 -9.65
C ASP A 176 17.75 6.43 -8.45
N ILE A 177 17.22 6.54 -7.22
CA ILE A 177 17.90 6.05 -6.01
C ILE A 177 18.04 4.53 -6.06
N ILE A 178 16.99 3.84 -6.51
CA ILE A 178 16.89 2.38 -6.42
C ILE A 178 17.21 1.66 -7.72
N ARG A 179 17.17 2.36 -8.87
CA ARG A 179 17.41 1.74 -10.17
C ARG A 179 18.82 1.14 -10.25
N GLY A 180 18.89 -0.14 -10.60
CA GLY A 180 20.14 -0.89 -10.69
C GLY A 180 20.77 -1.27 -9.35
N GLN A 181 20.11 -0.97 -8.22
CA GLN A 181 20.63 -1.29 -6.89
C GLN A 181 20.33 -2.72 -6.47
N ASN A 182 21.16 -3.26 -5.59
CA ASN A 182 20.90 -4.50 -4.87
C ASN A 182 20.36 -4.14 -3.49
N VAL A 183 19.11 -4.49 -3.25
CA VAL A 183 18.37 -4.04 -2.07
C VAL A 183 18.14 -5.21 -1.14
N ILE A 184 18.24 -4.97 0.16
CA ILE A 184 17.72 -5.88 1.18
C ILE A 184 16.66 -5.16 2.01
N GLU A 185 15.53 -5.82 2.23
CA GLU A 185 14.44 -5.32 3.06
C GLU A 185 14.36 -6.09 4.37
N LEU A 186 14.52 -5.38 5.49
CA LEU A 186 14.40 -5.91 6.84
C LEU A 186 12.94 -5.81 7.28
N GLY A 187 12.34 -6.92 7.70
CA GLY A 187 10.96 -6.95 8.19
C GLY A 187 9.95 -6.61 7.09
N SER A 188 9.97 -7.39 6.01
CA SER A 188 9.27 -7.09 4.76
C SER A 188 7.74 -7.16 4.89
N GLY A 189 7.21 -7.90 5.87
CA GLY A 189 5.76 -8.08 6.01
C GLY A 189 5.12 -8.62 4.72
N CYS A 190 4.15 -7.87 4.17
CA CYS A 190 3.49 -8.20 2.91
C CYS A 190 4.35 -7.98 1.66
N GLY A 191 5.45 -7.22 1.76
CA GLY A 191 6.42 -6.97 0.69
C GLY A 191 6.23 -5.69 -0.11
N LEU A 192 5.38 -4.75 0.34
CA LEU A 192 5.03 -3.57 -0.47
C LEU A 192 6.28 -2.74 -0.85
N ALA A 193 7.13 -2.38 0.10
CA ALA A 193 8.28 -1.50 -0.15
C ALA A 193 9.36 -2.20 -1.00
N GLY A 194 9.73 -3.44 -0.69
CA GLY A 194 10.65 -4.22 -1.53
C GLY A 194 10.13 -4.46 -2.94
N PHE A 195 8.83 -4.75 -3.10
CA PHE A 195 8.24 -4.94 -4.43
C PHE A 195 8.17 -3.63 -5.22
N THR A 196 7.99 -2.50 -4.53
CA THR A 196 8.09 -1.17 -5.13
C THR A 196 9.49 -0.93 -5.68
N CYS A 197 10.54 -1.27 -4.91
CA CYS A 197 11.92 -1.19 -5.37
C CYS A 197 12.16 -2.06 -6.62
N ALA A 198 11.64 -3.29 -6.65
CA ALA A 198 11.74 -4.19 -7.81
C ALA A 198 11.05 -3.60 -9.06
N ALA A 199 9.85 -3.03 -8.88
CA ALA A 199 9.08 -2.39 -9.94
C ALA A 199 9.76 -1.11 -10.45
N MET A 200 10.42 -0.35 -9.58
CA MET A 200 11.16 0.87 -9.93
C MET A 200 12.54 0.61 -10.56
N GLY A 201 12.93 -0.66 -10.69
CA GLY A 201 14.07 -1.08 -11.49
C GLY A 201 15.33 -1.41 -10.70
N ALA A 202 15.21 -1.77 -9.43
CA ALA A 202 16.31 -2.41 -8.71
C ALA A 202 16.86 -3.62 -9.48
N ALA A 203 18.16 -3.87 -9.37
CA ALA A 203 18.80 -5.04 -9.97
C ALA A 203 18.36 -6.33 -9.28
N SER A 204 18.30 -6.32 -7.94
CA SER A 204 17.79 -7.41 -7.13
C SER A 204 17.24 -6.90 -5.80
N ILE A 205 16.23 -7.59 -5.25
CA ILE A 205 15.69 -7.34 -3.92
C ILE A 205 15.70 -8.65 -3.15
N LEU A 206 16.24 -8.64 -1.93
CA LEU A 206 16.05 -9.70 -0.95
C LEU A 206 15.09 -9.21 0.14
N CYS A 207 13.86 -9.70 0.13
CA CYS A 207 12.87 -9.42 1.17
C CYS A 207 13.04 -10.44 2.31
N THR A 208 13.27 -9.95 3.54
CA THR A 208 13.45 -10.79 4.72
C THR A 208 12.43 -10.53 5.82
N ASP A 209 12.11 -11.58 6.56
CA ASP A 209 11.28 -11.55 7.76
C ASP A 209 11.61 -12.78 8.64
N ILE A 210 11.33 -12.74 9.94
CA ILE A 210 11.58 -13.88 10.83
C ILE A 210 10.36 -14.80 10.91
N ASN A 211 9.15 -14.28 10.68
CA ASN A 211 7.92 -15.02 10.90
C ASN A 211 7.57 -15.91 9.70
N SER A 212 7.49 -17.22 9.93
CA SER A 212 7.21 -18.20 8.87
C SER A 212 5.86 -18.00 8.17
N ASN A 213 4.84 -17.48 8.86
CA ASN A 213 3.56 -17.15 8.24
C ASN A 213 3.67 -15.95 7.31
N VAL A 214 4.43 -14.93 7.73
CA VAL A 214 4.74 -13.75 6.90
C VAL A 214 5.51 -14.18 5.66
N LEU A 215 6.60 -14.94 5.81
CA LEU A 215 7.38 -15.46 4.68
C LEU A 215 6.55 -16.31 3.71
N ARG A 216 5.58 -17.08 4.21
CA ARG A 216 4.66 -17.85 3.36
C ARG A 216 3.74 -16.94 2.55
N MET A 217 3.21 -15.88 3.16
CA MET A 217 2.35 -14.92 2.47
C MET A 217 3.15 -14.06 1.48
N LEU A 218 4.34 -13.62 1.88
CA LEU A 218 5.27 -12.86 1.04
C LEU A 218 5.63 -13.62 -0.25
N ARG A 219 5.83 -14.95 -0.17
CA ARG A 219 6.05 -15.79 -1.37
C ARG A 219 4.83 -15.80 -2.29
N LYS A 220 3.61 -15.93 -1.74
CA LYS A 220 2.39 -15.81 -2.54
C LYS A 220 2.28 -14.45 -3.20
N ASN A 221 2.55 -13.38 -2.45
CA ASN A 221 2.50 -12.01 -2.95
C ASN A 221 3.53 -11.79 -4.07
N LYS A 222 4.74 -12.36 -3.95
CA LYS A 222 5.71 -12.35 -5.05
C LYS A 222 5.12 -12.97 -6.33
N ASP A 223 4.43 -14.11 -6.22
CA ASP A 223 3.86 -14.80 -7.38
C ASP A 223 2.69 -14.06 -8.03
N LEU A 224 1.98 -13.21 -7.27
CA LEU A 224 0.95 -12.30 -7.80
C LEU A 224 1.51 -11.20 -8.70
N ASN A 225 2.83 -10.97 -8.69
CA ASN A 225 3.48 -9.85 -9.37
C ASN A 225 4.51 -10.31 -10.42
N PRO A 226 4.08 -10.98 -11.50
CA PRO A 226 4.98 -11.62 -12.46
C PRO A 226 5.89 -10.64 -13.22
N ALA A 227 5.54 -9.36 -13.30
CA ALA A 227 6.32 -8.35 -14.01
C ALA A 227 7.72 -8.11 -13.43
N PHE A 228 7.91 -8.34 -12.12
CA PHE A 228 9.18 -8.10 -11.44
C PHE A 228 9.60 -9.23 -10.48
N LYS A 229 8.80 -10.31 -10.35
CA LYS A 229 9.06 -11.39 -9.40
C LYS A 229 10.46 -12.02 -9.51
N ASP A 230 11.06 -12.02 -10.70
CA ASP A 230 12.37 -12.63 -10.93
C ASP A 230 13.51 -11.83 -10.29
N ARG A 231 13.27 -10.55 -9.96
CA ARG A 231 14.20 -9.70 -9.19
C ARG A 231 14.06 -9.89 -7.69
N VAL A 232 12.98 -10.52 -7.22
CA VAL A 232 12.64 -10.64 -5.80
C VAL A 232 13.05 -12.01 -5.27
N GLN A 233 13.86 -12.02 -4.22
CA GLN A 233 14.20 -13.19 -3.42
C GLN A 233 13.61 -13.04 -2.03
N ILE A 234 13.36 -14.18 -1.38
CA ILE A 234 12.76 -14.22 -0.04
C ILE A 234 13.59 -15.15 0.83
N ALA A 235 14.02 -14.67 1.98
CA ALA A 235 14.76 -15.44 2.97
C ALA A 235 14.21 -15.17 4.37
N ASP A 236 14.32 -16.15 5.25
CA ASP A 236 14.23 -15.90 6.68
C ASP A 236 15.46 -15.14 7.15
N MET A 237 15.26 -14.20 8.09
CA MET A 237 16.35 -13.49 8.73
C MET A 237 15.98 -13.22 10.19
N ASP A 238 16.80 -13.78 11.09
CA ASP A 238 16.80 -13.43 12.50
C ASP A 238 17.85 -12.35 12.73
N TRP A 239 17.44 -11.20 13.24
CA TRP A 239 18.35 -10.09 13.52
C TRP A 239 19.33 -10.40 14.66
N GLU A 240 19.04 -11.40 15.51
CA GLU A 240 19.98 -11.86 16.54
C GLU A 240 21.18 -12.61 15.92
N ASP A 241 21.00 -13.24 14.76
CA ASP A 241 22.08 -13.89 14.01
C ASP A 241 22.76 -12.89 13.06
N THR A 242 23.65 -12.08 13.65
CA THR A 242 24.42 -11.07 12.92
C THR A 242 25.30 -11.65 11.80
N GLN A 243 25.79 -12.89 11.94
CA GLN A 243 26.61 -13.53 10.90
C GLN A 243 25.77 -13.83 9.67
N GLU A 244 24.56 -14.37 9.88
CA GLU A 244 23.60 -14.60 8.81
C GLU A 244 23.14 -13.28 8.18
N CYS A 245 22.91 -12.24 8.98
CA CYS A 245 22.60 -10.90 8.49
C CYS A 245 23.66 -10.37 7.51
N ALA A 246 24.94 -10.41 7.89
CA ALA A 246 26.05 -10.04 7.00
C ALA A 246 26.09 -10.91 5.73
N ARG A 247 25.89 -12.22 5.87
CA ARG A 247 25.95 -13.16 4.74
C ARG A 247 24.86 -12.87 3.71
N LEU A 248 23.63 -12.62 4.15
CA LEU A 248 22.49 -12.33 3.28
C LEU A 248 22.62 -10.95 2.62
N ALA A 249 23.17 -9.97 3.34
CA ALA A 249 23.32 -8.60 2.84
C ALA A 249 24.64 -8.32 2.08
N LYS A 250 25.50 -9.32 1.89
CA LYS A 250 26.87 -9.15 1.37
C LYS A 250 26.96 -8.34 0.06
N ASP A 251 25.96 -8.46 -0.82
CA ASP A 251 25.91 -7.82 -2.14
C ASP A 251 24.98 -6.59 -2.16
N ALA A 252 24.33 -6.27 -1.04
CA ALA A 252 23.37 -5.20 -0.93
C ALA A 252 24.07 -3.84 -0.77
N ASN A 253 23.63 -2.87 -1.56
CA ASN A 253 24.07 -1.48 -1.48
C ASN A 253 22.98 -0.55 -0.92
N VAL A 254 21.72 -1.01 -0.90
CA VAL A 254 20.62 -0.30 -0.25
C VAL A 254 19.94 -1.23 0.75
N VAL A 255 19.74 -0.73 1.97
CA VAL A 255 18.95 -1.38 3.01
C VAL A 255 17.67 -0.60 3.18
N ILE A 256 16.53 -1.28 3.23
CA ILE A 256 15.24 -0.66 3.51
C ILE A 256 14.55 -1.35 4.69
N GLY A 257 13.71 -0.61 5.40
CA GLY A 257 12.89 -1.14 6.48
C GLY A 257 11.74 -0.21 6.80
N ALA A 258 10.53 -0.75 6.89
CA ALA A 258 9.32 0.04 7.14
C ALA A 258 8.60 -0.45 8.40
N ASP A 259 8.38 0.46 9.35
CA ASP A 259 7.71 0.19 10.64
C ASP A 259 8.39 -0.94 11.42
N ILE A 260 9.73 -0.94 11.48
CA ILE A 260 10.54 -1.96 12.20
C ILE A 260 11.11 -1.48 13.53
N THR A 261 10.78 -0.25 13.95
CA THR A 261 11.23 0.36 15.21
C THR A 261 10.08 0.53 16.21
N TYR A 262 9.09 -0.37 16.18
CA TYR A 262 7.84 -0.22 16.94
C TYR A 262 7.90 -0.79 18.36
N ASP A 263 8.84 -1.70 18.65
CA ASP A 263 9.00 -2.33 19.96
C ASP A 263 10.40 -2.01 20.51
N PRO A 264 10.51 -1.40 21.70
CA PRO A 264 11.81 -1.06 22.27
C PRO A 264 12.70 -2.28 22.55
N THR A 265 12.13 -3.48 22.68
CA THR A 265 12.88 -4.72 22.92
C THR A 265 13.63 -5.21 21.68
N ILE A 266 13.12 -4.94 20.47
CA ILE A 266 13.76 -5.35 19.21
C ILE A 266 14.75 -4.31 18.68
N VAL A 267 14.63 -3.05 19.13
CA VAL A 267 15.47 -1.94 18.64
C VAL A 267 16.98 -2.21 18.81
N PRO A 268 17.50 -2.68 19.96
CA PRO A 268 18.93 -2.99 20.09
C PRO A 268 19.40 -4.05 19.09
N VAL A 269 18.61 -5.10 18.90
CA VAL A 269 18.92 -6.21 17.98
C VAL A 269 18.93 -5.73 16.53
N LEU A 270 17.92 -4.93 16.15
CA LEU A 270 17.87 -4.29 14.83
C LEU A 270 19.11 -3.43 14.57
N VAL A 271 19.54 -2.64 15.56
CA VAL A 271 20.71 -1.79 15.42
C VAL A 271 22.00 -2.61 15.24
N GLU A 272 22.17 -3.72 15.96
CA GLU A 272 23.31 -4.63 15.75
C GLU A 272 23.30 -5.29 14.35
N ALA A 273 22.13 -5.69 13.87
CA ALA A 273 21.98 -6.20 12.50
C ALA A 273 22.35 -5.12 11.47
N LEU A 274 21.86 -3.88 11.62
CA LEU A 274 22.18 -2.76 10.73
C LEU A 274 23.69 -2.46 10.71
N LYS A 275 24.39 -2.49 11.85
CA LYS A 275 25.85 -2.31 11.90
C LYS A 275 26.60 -3.38 11.10
N THR A 276 26.09 -4.61 11.15
CA THR A 276 26.72 -5.75 10.51
C THR A 276 26.47 -5.77 9.00
N ILE A 277 25.36 -5.18 8.57
CA ILE A 277 24.93 -5.05 7.18
C ILE A 277 25.58 -3.83 6.50
N VAL A 278 25.56 -2.67 7.17
CA VAL A 278 26.00 -1.37 6.64
C VAL A 278 27.44 -1.11 7.10
N VAL A 279 28.40 -1.66 6.37
CA VAL A 279 29.83 -1.65 6.72
C VAL A 279 30.66 -0.73 5.80
N SER A 280 30.04 -0.18 4.75
CA SER A 280 30.70 0.69 3.77
C SER A 280 29.95 2.01 3.60
N SER A 281 30.69 3.10 3.38
CA SER A 281 30.12 4.42 3.07
C SER A 281 29.39 4.49 1.73
N GLN A 282 29.49 3.45 0.89
CA GLN A 282 28.73 3.32 -0.34
C GLN A 282 27.35 2.71 -0.13
N GLN A 283 27.08 2.14 1.06
CA GLN A 283 25.79 1.58 1.42
C GLN A 283 24.92 2.64 2.08
N VAL A 284 23.61 2.61 1.83
CA VAL A 284 22.64 3.53 2.43
C VAL A 284 21.46 2.76 3.00
N ALA A 285 21.01 3.13 4.19
CA ALA A 285 19.81 2.58 4.82
C ALA A 285 18.68 3.61 4.83
N TYR A 286 17.50 3.21 4.34
CA TYR A 286 16.26 3.99 4.39
C TYR A 286 15.28 3.32 5.34
N ILE A 287 15.06 3.94 6.51
CA ILE A 287 14.16 3.43 7.54
C ILE A 287 13.02 4.42 7.72
N THR A 288 11.79 3.95 7.54
CA THR A 288 10.58 4.75 7.78
C THR A 288 9.85 4.21 8.99
N ALA A 289 9.48 5.09 9.91
CA ALA A 289 8.73 4.73 11.11
C ALA A 289 7.64 5.78 11.38
N PRO A 290 6.42 5.37 11.74
CA PRO A 290 5.44 6.29 12.26
C PRO A 290 5.81 6.69 13.69
N LEU A 291 5.73 7.98 14.01
CA LEU A 291 5.96 8.48 15.37
C LEU A 291 4.78 8.13 16.29
N ARG A 292 4.67 6.86 16.68
CA ARG A 292 3.65 6.37 17.63
C ARG A 292 4.10 6.47 19.08
N ASN A 293 5.38 6.16 19.32
CA ASN A 293 6.03 6.30 20.62
C ASN A 293 7.35 7.05 20.40
N VAL A 294 7.42 8.26 20.94
CA VAL A 294 8.60 9.14 20.81
C VAL A 294 9.81 8.53 21.51
N GLU A 295 9.64 7.91 22.68
CA GLU A 295 10.74 7.31 23.46
C GLU A 295 11.37 6.13 22.71
N THR A 296 10.57 5.28 22.07
CA THR A 296 11.09 4.16 21.27
C THR A 296 11.85 4.65 20.05
N PHE A 297 11.36 5.70 19.38
CA PHE A 297 12.05 6.29 18.23
C PHE A 297 13.34 6.99 18.65
N GLU A 298 13.33 7.72 19.78
CA GLU A 298 14.53 8.33 20.34
C GLU A 298 15.57 7.28 20.75
N LEU A 299 15.15 6.15 21.34
CA LEU A 299 16.04 5.03 21.64
C LEU A 299 16.73 4.52 20.36
N PHE A 300 15.97 4.34 19.29
CA PHE A 300 16.53 3.94 17.98
C PHE A 300 17.55 4.97 17.48
N LEU A 301 17.21 6.26 17.48
CA LEU A 301 18.13 7.32 17.06
C LEU A 301 19.39 7.38 17.92
N GLN A 302 19.27 7.28 19.24
CA GLN A 302 20.42 7.26 20.15
C GLN A 302 21.35 6.10 19.83
N LEU A 303 20.80 4.90 19.67
CA LEU A 303 21.60 3.71 19.39
C LEU A 303 22.22 3.72 17.98
N VAL A 304 21.60 4.36 16.98
CA VAL A 304 22.21 4.51 15.65
C VAL A 304 23.27 5.62 15.62
N VAL A 305 23.01 6.77 16.25
CA VAL A 305 23.90 7.96 16.23
C VAL A 305 25.16 7.77 17.05
N VAL A 306 25.10 7.08 18.19
CA VAL A 306 26.31 6.77 19.00
C VAL A 306 27.38 6.05 18.16
N ILE A 307 26.99 5.39 17.07
CA ILE A 307 27.90 4.68 16.17
C ILE A 307 28.30 5.50 14.95
N ALA A 308 27.47 6.43 14.46
CA ALA A 308 27.83 7.32 13.34
C ALA A 308 29.01 8.28 13.68
N VAL A 309 29.33 8.47 14.97
CA VAL A 309 30.38 9.37 15.45
C VAL A 309 31.79 8.74 15.51
N PHE A 310 31.99 7.48 15.10
CA PHE A 310 33.31 6.81 15.17
C PHE A 310 33.93 6.43 13.81
N LEU A 311 33.89 7.34 12.83
CA LEU A 311 34.75 7.27 11.64
C LEU A 311 35.39 8.63 11.30
N SER A 312 36.22 9.13 12.21
CA SER A 312 37.51 9.81 11.95
C SER A 312 38.19 10.17 13.27
#